data_AF-A0A945RZP7-F1
#
_entry.id   AF-A0A945RZP7-F1
#
_cell.length_a   1.000
_cell.length_b   1.000
_cell.length_c   1.000
_cell.angle_alpha   90.00
_cell.angle_beta   90.00
_cell.angle_gamma   90.00
#
_symmetry.space_group_name_H-M   'P 1'
#
loop_
_entity.id
_entity.type
_entity.pdbx_description
1 polymer ?
#
loop_
_entity_poly.entity_id
_entity_poly.type
_entity_poly.pdbx_seq_one_letter_code
_entity_poly.pdbx_strand_id
1 'polypeptide(L)'
;MNKKPGVISYVLAAILVPTAISHAITPIAHTDVVPYQRIEHGASFNVGVVAFSMAGIDRVDFAIAGQGYSGGVKSTSAMTLNTRVASTSPGAVYPGVYEYYVPVSADDFTGNGTIAVTPTVYGGDGGVKTLRAVTLYVEGASNESPTLAWVDGDGSDGTGTLNDETDPFPSIQTAMDAIDSRNRTLDYATIYLTEGVYDTNDRVSGTTDTTTEWVTIASAREAEIEKVIIDEDGTLWDTDHIRFSGVTLRNSGPRDPAAAQTGAWFDGCRIIGPGGYGNHSPIGGSHNAYFTGCLFYNVGYVMPNTPVLGRGLRLEKIYHDVARNGSPLLVNIQVDGMYGEHPTPYHSDVYQVFDQVEDIIIYNGIFVDLQYQGLFLNSEGGTSRNAAFVNLLFEYGAKTPGGSRSWIHDQWDHLLLWHCTFGSRLAADGDWFMLWDAAYPDADPFERSNVSYIGNVFHRFGITGSAQRQLGARYLDSGNPYGNEARYNHFCTRGMTVGENYTTGEGVIDFDAPGSATFGYPVRRSVIVDRLPSDLTGVPCDARGNPRDANPDAGALEAR
;
A
#
# COMPACT_ATOMS: atom_id res chain seq x y z
N MET A 1 40.68 -38.34 -66.14
CA MET A 1 40.35 -39.11 -64.92
C MET A 1 41.53 -38.94 -63.96
N ASN A 2 41.48 -38.43 -62.74
CA ASN A 2 40.41 -37.91 -61.89
C ASN A 2 41.03 -36.79 -61.03
N LYS A 3 40.48 -35.57 -61.11
CA LYS A 3 40.71 -34.55 -60.08
C LYS A 3 40.00 -35.03 -58.81
N LYS A 4 40.75 -35.36 -57.75
CA LYS A 4 40.19 -35.44 -56.40
C LYS A 4 40.18 -34.02 -55.82
N PRO A 5 39.02 -33.44 -55.48
CA PRO A 5 38.97 -32.16 -54.79
C PRO A 5 39.36 -32.37 -53.32
N GLY A 6 40.17 -31.45 -52.80
CA GLY A 6 40.40 -31.34 -51.36
C GLY A 6 39.09 -31.01 -50.65
N VAL A 7 38.76 -31.79 -49.63
CA VAL A 7 37.69 -31.47 -48.70
C VAL A 7 38.20 -30.36 -47.79
N ILE A 8 37.77 -29.14 -48.04
CA ILE A 8 37.85 -28.05 -47.06
C ILE A 8 36.68 -28.28 -46.12
N SER A 9 36.96 -28.77 -44.92
CA SER A 9 35.99 -28.79 -43.82
C SER A 9 35.69 -27.35 -43.42
N TYR A 10 34.57 -26.81 -43.88
CA TYR A 10 33.94 -25.66 -43.24
C TYR A 10 33.41 -26.12 -41.89
N VAL A 11 34.18 -25.91 -40.83
CA VAL A 11 33.61 -25.85 -39.49
C VAL A 11 32.79 -24.56 -39.45
N LEU A 12 31.49 -24.67 -39.72
CA LEU A 12 30.53 -23.64 -39.32
C LEU A 12 30.59 -23.60 -37.78
N ALA A 13 31.37 -22.68 -37.23
CA ALA A 13 31.11 -22.21 -35.89
C ALA A 13 29.73 -21.53 -35.97
N ALA A 14 28.69 -22.28 -35.60
CA ALA A 14 27.41 -21.68 -35.29
C ALA A 14 27.71 -20.70 -34.14
N ILE A 15 27.74 -19.41 -34.48
CA ILE A 15 27.62 -18.34 -33.50
C ILE A 15 26.21 -18.53 -32.95
N LEU A 16 26.09 -19.35 -31.90
CA LEU A 16 24.99 -19.28 -30.95
C LEU A 16 25.09 -17.88 -30.36
N VAL A 17 24.48 -16.91 -31.04
CA VAL A 17 24.02 -15.71 -30.35
C VAL A 17 23.07 -16.26 -29.29
N PRO A 18 23.37 -16.14 -27.99
CA PRO A 18 22.36 -16.47 -27.01
C PRO A 18 21.24 -15.46 -27.25
N THR A 19 20.17 -15.89 -27.93
CA THR A 19 18.88 -15.23 -27.77
C THR A 19 18.60 -15.38 -26.30
N ALA A 20 18.80 -14.30 -25.54
CA ALA A 20 18.32 -14.23 -24.17
C ALA A 20 16.86 -14.64 -24.24
N ILE A 21 16.55 -15.83 -23.72
CA ILE A 21 15.18 -16.23 -23.45
C ILE A 21 14.78 -15.27 -22.35
N SER A 22 14.13 -14.17 -22.73
CA SER A 22 13.45 -13.31 -21.78
C SER A 22 12.37 -14.18 -21.15
N HIS A 23 12.66 -14.72 -19.97
CA HIS A 23 11.66 -15.45 -19.21
C HIS A 23 10.58 -14.43 -18.83
N ALA A 24 9.33 -14.73 -19.17
CA ALA A 24 8.22 -13.89 -18.80
C ALA A 24 8.15 -13.76 -17.28
N ILE A 25 8.09 -12.53 -16.79
CA ILE A 25 8.17 -12.22 -15.36
C ILE A 25 6.74 -12.20 -14.80
N THR A 26 6.53 -12.88 -13.67
CA THR A 26 5.24 -12.85 -12.97
C THR A 26 4.88 -11.42 -12.57
N PRO A 27 3.75 -10.84 -13.02
CA PRO A 27 3.35 -9.49 -12.63
C PRO A 27 3.24 -9.30 -11.12
N ILE A 28 3.60 -8.12 -10.61
CA ILE A 28 3.41 -7.73 -9.20
C ILE A 28 2.01 -7.15 -9.09
N ALA A 29 1.13 -7.79 -8.33
CA ALA A 29 -0.26 -7.36 -8.25
C ALA A 29 -0.92 -7.72 -6.91
N HIS A 30 -1.87 -6.87 -6.50
CA HIS A 30 -2.76 -7.04 -5.36
C HIS A 30 -4.14 -6.46 -5.63
N THR A 31 -5.16 -7.03 -4.97
CA THR A 31 -6.53 -6.53 -5.05
C THR A 31 -6.71 -5.37 -4.06
N ASP A 32 -7.24 -4.24 -4.52
CA ASP A 32 -7.54 -3.06 -3.69
C ASP A 32 -8.97 -3.10 -3.13
N VAL A 33 -9.35 -4.23 -2.53
CA VAL A 33 -10.71 -4.49 -2.06
C VAL A 33 -10.66 -5.09 -0.66
N VAL A 34 -11.51 -4.57 0.22
CA VAL A 34 -11.76 -5.19 1.53
C VAL A 34 -12.73 -6.35 1.28
N PRO A 35 -12.42 -7.58 1.70
CA PRO A 35 -13.33 -8.71 1.50
C PRO A 35 -14.63 -8.52 2.30
N TYR A 36 -15.65 -9.29 1.96
CA TYR A 36 -16.96 -9.32 2.61
C TYR A 36 -17.75 -8.00 2.55
N GLN A 37 -17.38 -7.10 1.64
CA GLN A 37 -18.20 -5.93 1.33
C GLN A 37 -19.47 -6.34 0.58
N ARG A 38 -20.58 -5.66 0.88
CA ARG A 38 -21.89 -5.87 0.25
C ARG A 38 -22.04 -5.06 -1.03
N ILE A 39 -22.58 -5.70 -2.07
CA ILE A 39 -23.12 -5.06 -3.27
C ILE A 39 -24.64 -5.06 -3.12
N GLU A 40 -25.20 -3.90 -2.77
CA GLU A 40 -26.64 -3.71 -2.56
C GLU A 40 -27.46 -3.97 -3.84
N HIS A 41 -28.73 -4.32 -3.67
CA HIS A 41 -29.64 -4.60 -4.77
C HIS A 41 -29.77 -3.40 -5.71
N GLY A 42 -29.65 -3.63 -7.02
CA GLY A 42 -29.63 -2.58 -8.04
C GLY A 42 -28.40 -1.68 -8.02
N ALA A 43 -27.39 -1.96 -7.18
CA ALA A 43 -26.14 -1.22 -7.12
C ALA A 43 -25.02 -1.93 -7.89
N SER A 44 -23.85 -1.29 -7.92
CA SER A 44 -22.63 -1.87 -8.45
C SER A 44 -21.43 -1.47 -7.60
N PHE A 45 -20.47 -2.38 -7.51
CA PHE A 45 -19.21 -2.21 -6.80
C PHE A 45 -18.04 -2.38 -7.78
N ASN A 46 -17.04 -1.51 -7.68
CA ASN A 46 -15.84 -1.62 -8.50
C ASN A 46 -14.84 -2.55 -7.81
N VAL A 47 -14.53 -3.67 -8.44
CA VAL A 47 -13.45 -4.56 -7.97
C VAL A 47 -12.17 -4.17 -8.69
N GLY A 48 -11.20 -3.69 -7.91
CA GLY A 48 -9.97 -3.10 -8.40
C GLY A 48 -8.70 -3.89 -8.09
N VAL A 49 -7.72 -3.81 -8.97
CA VAL A 49 -6.40 -4.42 -8.85
C VAL A 49 -5.33 -3.38 -9.17
N VAL A 50 -4.38 -3.20 -8.25
CA VAL A 50 -3.15 -2.47 -8.49
C VAL A 50 -2.11 -3.47 -8.99
N ALA A 51 -1.53 -3.22 -10.17
CA ALA A 51 -0.59 -4.13 -10.79
C ALA A 51 0.50 -3.42 -11.60
N PHE A 52 1.71 -3.98 -11.53
CA PHE A 52 2.90 -3.51 -12.23
C PHE A 52 3.74 -4.70 -12.73
N SER A 53 4.45 -4.51 -13.84
CA SER A 53 5.45 -5.44 -14.37
C SER A 53 6.42 -4.66 -15.24
N MET A 54 7.69 -5.08 -15.33
CA MET A 54 8.70 -4.42 -16.17
C MET A 54 8.25 -4.18 -17.61
N ALA A 55 7.49 -5.14 -18.18
CA ALA A 55 6.97 -5.05 -19.55
C ALA A 55 5.60 -4.33 -19.63
N GLY A 56 5.12 -3.74 -18.54
CA GLY A 56 3.76 -3.26 -18.39
C GLY A 56 2.74 -4.40 -18.18
N ILE A 57 1.49 -4.02 -17.94
CA ILE A 57 0.36 -4.95 -17.86
C ILE A 57 -0.40 -4.89 -19.18
N ASP A 58 -0.67 -6.06 -19.77
CA ASP A 58 -1.52 -6.20 -20.95
C ASP A 58 -2.99 -6.04 -20.55
N ARG A 59 -3.44 -6.83 -19.56
CA ARG A 59 -4.81 -6.76 -19.02
C ARG A 59 -4.97 -7.47 -17.69
N VAL A 60 -6.11 -7.24 -17.06
CA VAL A 60 -6.61 -8.00 -15.92
C VAL A 60 -7.98 -8.58 -16.26
N ASP A 61 -8.11 -9.89 -16.09
CA ASP A 61 -9.37 -10.63 -16.22
C ASP A 61 -9.93 -10.92 -14.82
N PHE A 62 -11.23 -10.77 -14.63
CA PHE A 62 -11.96 -10.99 -13.39
C PHE A 62 -12.96 -12.12 -13.58
N ALA A 63 -12.60 -13.31 -13.09
CA ALA A 63 -13.52 -14.44 -13.05
C ALA A 63 -14.42 -14.32 -11.82
N ILE A 64 -15.73 -14.36 -12.01
CA ILE A 64 -16.73 -14.19 -10.94
C ILE A 64 -17.57 -15.45 -10.85
N ALA A 65 -17.80 -15.93 -9.62
CA ALA A 65 -18.60 -17.13 -9.35
C ALA A 65 -19.46 -16.96 -8.10
N GLY A 66 -20.59 -17.68 -8.07
CA GLY A 66 -21.57 -17.66 -6.97
C GLY A 66 -22.91 -17.07 -7.36
N GLN A 67 -23.94 -17.33 -6.56
CA GLN A 67 -25.28 -16.72 -6.63
C GLN A 67 -25.94 -16.64 -8.02
N GLY A 68 -25.72 -17.63 -8.88
CA GLY A 68 -26.32 -17.66 -10.23
C GLY A 68 -25.75 -16.61 -11.19
N TYR A 69 -24.53 -16.12 -10.94
CA TYR A 69 -23.84 -15.16 -11.78
C TYR A 69 -23.88 -15.54 -13.27
N SER A 70 -24.27 -14.59 -14.11
CA SER A 70 -24.45 -14.79 -15.56
C SER A 70 -23.56 -13.89 -16.43
N GLY A 71 -22.81 -12.97 -15.84
CA GLY A 71 -22.06 -11.93 -16.55
C GLY A 71 -20.75 -12.37 -17.23
N GLY A 72 -20.31 -13.61 -17.06
CA GLY A 72 -19.05 -14.12 -17.62
C GLY A 72 -17.78 -13.44 -17.05
N VAL A 73 -16.62 -13.69 -17.67
CA VAL A 73 -15.36 -13.04 -17.27
C VAL A 73 -15.40 -11.58 -17.73
N LYS A 74 -15.08 -10.65 -16.81
CA LYS A 74 -14.92 -9.23 -17.13
C LYS A 74 -13.44 -8.90 -17.28
N SER A 75 -13.07 -7.99 -18.16
CA SER A 75 -11.65 -7.67 -18.44
C SER A 75 -11.44 -6.17 -18.57
N THR A 76 -10.24 -5.70 -18.21
CA THR A 76 -9.77 -4.34 -18.47
C THR A 76 -8.29 -4.34 -18.82
N SER A 77 -7.87 -3.50 -19.77
CA SER A 77 -6.48 -3.36 -20.24
C SER A 77 -5.85 -2.03 -19.84
N ALA A 78 -6.57 -1.20 -19.08
CA ALA A 78 -6.10 0.12 -18.71
C ALA A 78 -6.35 0.38 -17.23
N MET A 79 -5.35 1.00 -16.61
CA MET A 79 -5.46 1.57 -15.28
C MET A 79 -6.24 2.88 -15.38
N THR A 80 -7.31 3.04 -14.60
CA THR A 80 -8.14 4.25 -14.60
C THR A 80 -8.51 4.63 -13.17
N LEU A 81 -8.82 5.90 -12.93
CA LEU A 81 -9.20 6.37 -11.60
C LEU A 81 -10.51 5.72 -11.15
N ASN A 82 -10.43 4.89 -10.12
CA ASN A 82 -11.58 4.39 -9.38
C ASN A 82 -11.97 5.39 -8.29
N THR A 83 -12.96 6.24 -8.57
CA THR A 83 -13.46 7.23 -7.61
C THR A 83 -14.40 6.61 -6.55
N ARG A 84 -14.79 5.33 -6.69
CA ARG A 84 -15.64 4.66 -5.69
C ARG A 84 -14.91 4.40 -4.37
N VAL A 85 -13.58 4.34 -4.42
CA VAL A 85 -12.72 4.19 -3.25
C VAL A 85 -12.16 5.53 -2.76
N ALA A 86 -12.68 6.66 -3.27
CA ALA A 86 -12.30 7.98 -2.78
C ALA A 86 -12.69 8.15 -1.31
N SER A 87 -11.93 8.98 -0.59
CA SER A 87 -12.25 9.39 0.78
C SER A 87 -12.38 10.91 0.84
N THR A 88 -13.41 11.36 1.55
CA THR A 88 -13.53 12.74 2.03
C THR A 88 -13.42 12.81 3.56
N SER A 89 -13.06 11.70 4.21
CA SER A 89 -12.97 11.61 5.66
C SER A 89 -11.98 12.64 6.21
N PRO A 90 -12.17 13.14 7.44
CA PRO A 90 -11.32 14.19 8.05
C PRO A 90 -9.82 13.85 8.06
N GLY A 91 -9.48 12.57 7.97
CA GLY A 91 -8.11 12.08 7.88
C GLY A 91 -7.47 12.24 6.51
N ALA A 92 -8.15 11.97 5.39
CA ALA A 92 -7.52 12.03 4.09
C ALA A 92 -8.55 12.34 3.00
N VAL A 93 -8.27 13.41 2.25
CA VAL A 93 -8.96 13.73 1.00
C VAL A 93 -8.11 13.18 -0.14
N TYR A 94 -8.63 12.17 -0.84
CA TYR A 94 -8.03 11.68 -2.08
C TYR A 94 -9.15 11.30 -3.06
N PRO A 95 -8.96 11.54 -4.37
CA PRO A 95 -10.04 11.43 -5.36
C PRO A 95 -10.35 9.98 -5.79
N GLY A 96 -9.56 9.01 -5.34
CA GLY A 96 -9.67 7.60 -5.71
C GLY A 96 -8.30 6.94 -5.86
N VAL A 97 -8.29 5.72 -6.38
CA VAL A 97 -7.06 4.98 -6.72
C VAL A 97 -7.04 4.76 -8.22
N TYR A 98 -5.93 5.01 -8.89
CA TYR A 98 -5.74 4.51 -10.25
C TYR A 98 -5.51 3.01 -10.17
N GLU A 99 -6.31 2.23 -10.89
CA GLU A 99 -6.23 0.77 -10.85
C GLU A 99 -6.92 0.13 -12.06
N TYR A 100 -6.64 -1.15 -12.28
CA TYR A 100 -7.40 -1.99 -13.19
C TYR A 100 -8.67 -2.42 -12.47
N TYR A 101 -9.82 -1.85 -12.81
CA TYR A 101 -11.08 -2.24 -12.18
C TYR A 101 -12.17 -2.57 -13.20
N VAL A 102 -13.13 -3.37 -12.74
CA VAL A 102 -14.39 -3.63 -13.44
C VAL A 102 -15.58 -3.43 -12.49
N PRO A 103 -16.70 -2.87 -12.95
CA PRO A 103 -17.93 -2.83 -12.16
C PRO A 103 -18.58 -4.22 -12.11
N VAL A 104 -18.91 -4.65 -10.90
CA VAL A 104 -19.71 -5.85 -10.60
C VAL A 104 -21.08 -5.38 -10.13
N SER A 105 -22.13 -5.68 -10.90
CA SER A 105 -23.50 -5.26 -10.60
C SER A 105 -24.25 -6.36 -9.86
N ALA A 106 -25.08 -6.00 -8.89
CA ALA A 106 -25.98 -6.96 -8.23
C ALA A 106 -26.94 -7.62 -9.24
N ASP A 107 -27.32 -6.92 -10.31
CA ASP A 107 -28.23 -7.41 -11.34
C ASP A 107 -27.64 -8.55 -12.18
N ASP A 108 -26.32 -8.78 -12.11
CA ASP A 108 -25.66 -9.91 -12.79
C ASP A 108 -25.94 -11.26 -12.09
N PHE A 109 -26.59 -11.25 -10.93
CA PHE A 109 -26.81 -12.40 -10.04
C PHE A 109 -28.32 -12.66 -9.82
N THR A 110 -28.68 -13.93 -9.60
CA THR A 110 -30.08 -14.33 -9.36
C THR A 110 -30.37 -14.70 -7.91
N GLY A 111 -29.35 -14.67 -7.04
CA GLY A 111 -29.44 -15.02 -5.63
C GLY A 111 -28.79 -13.98 -4.74
N ASN A 112 -29.10 -14.04 -3.45
CA ASN A 112 -28.39 -13.31 -2.41
C ASN A 112 -27.34 -14.22 -1.77
N GLY A 113 -26.18 -13.67 -1.43
CA GLY A 113 -25.15 -14.40 -0.68
C GLY A 113 -23.73 -14.10 -1.12
N THR A 114 -22.79 -14.92 -0.64
CA THR A 114 -21.38 -14.74 -0.95
C THR A 114 -21.05 -15.11 -2.40
N ILE A 115 -20.15 -14.33 -2.98
CA ILE A 115 -19.56 -14.52 -4.31
C ILE A 115 -18.04 -14.46 -4.19
N ALA A 116 -17.36 -15.09 -5.15
CA ALA A 116 -15.91 -15.04 -5.27
C ALA A 116 -15.52 -14.31 -6.55
N VAL A 117 -14.63 -13.33 -6.45
CA VAL A 117 -14.01 -12.64 -7.59
C VAL A 117 -12.53 -12.98 -7.62
N THR A 118 -12.06 -13.59 -8.71
CA THR A 118 -10.67 -14.04 -8.89
C THR A 118 -10.03 -13.27 -10.04
N PRO A 119 -9.19 -12.28 -9.74
CA PRO A 119 -8.42 -11.57 -10.75
C PRO A 119 -7.24 -12.40 -11.28
N THR A 120 -7.01 -12.33 -12.60
CA THR A 120 -5.81 -12.84 -13.28
C THR A 120 -5.18 -11.70 -14.07
N VAL A 121 -3.93 -11.37 -13.72
CA VAL A 121 -3.13 -10.30 -14.31
C VAL A 121 -2.20 -10.88 -15.37
N TYR A 122 -2.19 -10.29 -16.55
CA TYR A 122 -1.33 -10.66 -17.68
C TYR A 122 -0.32 -9.53 -17.94
N GLY A 123 0.97 -9.83 -17.86
CA GLY A 123 2.06 -8.93 -18.21
C GLY A 123 2.25 -8.82 -19.71
N GLY A 124 2.80 -7.69 -20.18
CA GLY A 124 3.07 -7.44 -21.60
C GLY A 124 4.10 -8.39 -22.23
N ASP A 125 4.89 -9.08 -21.40
CA ASP A 125 5.85 -10.12 -21.80
C ASP A 125 5.25 -11.54 -21.78
N GLY A 126 3.95 -11.67 -21.49
CA GLY A 126 3.25 -12.94 -21.35
C GLY A 126 3.30 -13.55 -19.95
N GLY A 127 3.86 -12.84 -18.96
CA GLY A 127 3.81 -13.27 -17.56
C GLY A 127 2.38 -13.31 -17.04
N VAL A 128 2.06 -14.22 -16.13
CA VAL A 128 0.69 -14.38 -15.61
C VAL A 128 0.71 -14.54 -14.10
N LYS A 129 -0.15 -13.79 -13.40
CA LYS A 129 -0.40 -13.96 -11.96
C LYS A 129 -1.90 -14.07 -11.71
N THR A 130 -2.32 -15.16 -11.06
CA THR A 130 -3.70 -15.25 -10.54
C THR A 130 -3.68 -14.90 -9.06
N LEU A 131 -4.49 -13.91 -8.68
CA LEU A 131 -4.62 -13.46 -7.30
C LEU A 131 -5.57 -14.36 -6.53
N ARG A 132 -5.45 -14.34 -5.20
CA ARG A 132 -6.44 -14.98 -4.32
C ARG A 132 -7.82 -14.36 -4.57
N ALA A 133 -8.85 -15.20 -4.57
CA ALA A 133 -10.21 -14.74 -4.70
C ALA A 133 -10.58 -13.79 -3.54
N VAL A 134 -11.18 -12.65 -3.88
CA VAL A 134 -11.84 -11.79 -2.90
C VAL A 134 -13.28 -12.23 -2.77
N THR A 135 -13.71 -12.50 -1.54
CA THR A 135 -15.10 -12.80 -1.22
C THR A 135 -15.86 -11.49 -1.07
N LEU A 136 -17.06 -11.40 -1.64
CA LEU A 136 -18.01 -10.29 -1.44
C LEU A 136 -19.39 -10.86 -1.13
N TYR A 137 -20.31 -10.03 -0.63
CA TYR A 137 -21.74 -10.38 -0.51
C TYR A 137 -22.52 -9.64 -1.60
N VAL A 138 -23.48 -10.28 -2.25
CA VAL A 138 -24.36 -9.63 -3.23
C VAL A 138 -25.83 -9.82 -2.89
N GLU A 139 -26.63 -8.78 -3.12
CA GLU A 139 -28.10 -8.82 -3.07
C GLU A 139 -28.71 -8.94 -4.47
N GLY A 140 -28.42 -10.03 -5.18
CA GLY A 140 -28.88 -10.20 -6.57
C GLY A 140 -30.39 -10.41 -6.73
N ALA A 141 -31.03 -11.06 -5.76
CA ALA A 141 -32.45 -11.41 -5.83
C ALA A 141 -33.37 -10.34 -5.22
N SER A 142 -32.98 -9.78 -4.08
CA SER A 142 -33.81 -8.83 -3.32
C SER A 142 -32.99 -8.06 -2.29
N ASN A 143 -33.43 -6.85 -1.96
CA ASN A 143 -32.87 -6.07 -0.86
C ASN A 143 -33.04 -6.78 0.49
N GLU A 144 -32.02 -6.69 1.34
CA GLU A 144 -32.11 -7.03 2.76
C GLU A 144 -32.08 -5.73 3.59
N SER A 145 -32.42 -5.81 4.87
CA SER A 145 -32.36 -4.66 5.77
C SER A 145 -31.43 -4.95 6.93
N PRO A 146 -30.48 -4.05 7.24
CA PRO A 146 -29.57 -4.26 8.35
C PRO A 146 -30.33 -4.25 9.67
N THR A 147 -29.81 -4.96 10.67
CA THR A 147 -30.26 -4.75 12.05
C THR A 147 -29.49 -3.57 12.63
N LEU A 148 -30.21 -2.59 13.14
CA LEU A 148 -29.64 -1.37 13.69
C LEU A 148 -29.75 -1.37 15.22
N ALA A 149 -28.75 -0.81 15.87
CA ALA A 149 -28.77 -0.51 17.30
C ALA A 149 -28.13 0.87 17.53
N TRP A 150 -28.53 1.55 18.59
CA TRP A 150 -27.90 2.78 19.06
C TRP A 150 -27.35 2.56 20.45
N VAL A 151 -26.21 3.15 20.75
CA VAL A 151 -25.56 3.08 22.07
C VAL A 151 -25.34 4.49 22.59
N ASP A 152 -25.66 4.70 23.86
CA ASP A 152 -25.43 5.95 24.57
C ASP A 152 -24.70 5.69 25.88
N GLY A 153 -23.51 6.30 26.03
CA GLY A 153 -22.62 6.11 27.18
C GLY A 153 -23.16 6.69 28.50
N ASP A 154 -24.21 7.52 28.45
CA ASP A 154 -24.86 8.10 29.63
C ASP A 154 -25.99 7.21 30.20
N GLY A 155 -26.22 6.02 29.61
CA GLY A 155 -27.33 5.14 29.96
C GLY A 155 -27.22 4.48 31.34
N SER A 156 -27.97 4.99 32.33
CA SER A 156 -28.21 4.29 33.59
C SER A 156 -29.43 3.36 33.47
N ASP A 157 -29.20 2.06 33.30
CA ASP A 157 -30.16 0.96 33.53
C ASP A 157 -31.24 0.64 32.46
N GLY A 158 -31.12 1.12 31.22
CA GLY A 158 -31.97 0.71 30.09
C GLY A 158 -31.44 -0.53 29.36
N THR A 159 -32.31 -1.44 28.88
CA THR A 159 -31.88 -2.61 28.08
C THR A 159 -31.70 -2.32 26.58
N GLY A 160 -32.05 -1.11 26.13
CA GLY A 160 -32.10 -0.71 24.71
C GLY A 160 -33.13 -1.46 23.87
N THR A 161 -33.47 -0.91 22.70
CA THR A 161 -34.34 -1.57 21.71
C THR A 161 -33.70 -1.55 20.32
N LEU A 162 -33.64 -2.73 19.66
CA LEU A 162 -33.15 -2.83 18.27
C LEU A 162 -34.05 -2.05 17.31
N ASN A 163 -33.43 -1.40 16.32
CA ASN A 163 -34.09 -0.57 15.32
C ASN A 163 -34.83 0.67 15.89
N ASP A 164 -34.49 1.12 17.10
CA ASP A 164 -35.05 2.32 17.73
C ASP A 164 -33.94 3.24 18.26
N GLU A 165 -33.76 4.39 17.63
CA GLU A 165 -32.78 5.41 18.04
C GLU A 165 -33.15 6.09 19.37
N THR A 166 -34.43 6.06 19.76
CA THR A 166 -34.93 6.76 20.95
C THR A 166 -34.78 5.98 22.25
N ASP A 167 -34.40 4.70 22.16
CA ASP A 167 -34.16 3.80 23.28
C ASP A 167 -32.80 3.08 23.11
N PRO A 168 -31.67 3.81 23.26
CA PRO A 168 -30.34 3.27 23.03
C PRO A 168 -29.93 2.24 24.09
N PHE A 169 -29.05 1.33 23.70
CA PHE A 169 -28.36 0.40 24.56
C PHE A 169 -27.30 1.12 25.44
N PRO A 170 -27.03 0.62 26.65
CA PRO A 170 -26.06 1.23 27.55
C PRO A 170 -24.61 0.91 27.19
N SER A 171 -24.39 -0.09 26.31
CA SER A 171 -23.05 -0.53 25.93
C SER A 171 -23.04 -1.21 24.55
N ILE A 172 -21.87 -1.25 23.93
CA ILE A 172 -21.66 -1.90 22.63
C ILE A 172 -21.89 -3.41 22.76
N GLN A 173 -21.35 -4.04 23.81
CA GLN A 173 -21.56 -5.47 24.05
C GLN A 173 -23.04 -5.81 24.22
N THR A 174 -23.81 -4.99 24.95
CA THR A 174 -25.25 -5.24 25.15
C THR A 174 -26.03 -5.15 23.83
N ALA A 175 -25.65 -4.22 22.95
CA ALA A 175 -26.21 -4.14 21.60
C ALA A 175 -25.87 -5.38 20.76
N MET A 176 -24.61 -5.83 20.78
CA MET A 176 -24.17 -7.05 20.08
C MET A 176 -24.93 -8.28 20.57
N ASP A 177 -25.08 -8.46 21.88
CA ASP A 177 -25.82 -9.59 22.48
C ASP A 177 -27.30 -9.60 22.07
N ALA A 178 -27.93 -8.42 21.99
CA ALA A 178 -29.32 -8.29 21.55
C ALA A 178 -29.48 -8.65 20.06
N ILE A 179 -28.55 -8.22 19.22
CA ILE A 179 -28.52 -8.56 17.79
C ILE A 179 -28.34 -10.06 17.61
N ASP A 180 -27.32 -10.66 18.26
CA ASP A 180 -27.06 -12.10 18.16
C ASP A 180 -28.23 -12.93 18.70
N SER A 181 -28.84 -12.52 19.81
CA SER A 181 -30.02 -13.20 20.35
C SER A 181 -31.19 -13.24 19.37
N ARG A 182 -31.35 -12.21 18.53
CA ARG A 182 -32.39 -12.11 17.51
C ARG A 182 -32.03 -12.87 16.23
N ASN A 183 -30.80 -12.69 15.74
CA ASN A 183 -30.40 -13.08 14.39
C ASN A 183 -29.52 -14.35 14.34
N ARG A 184 -28.93 -14.75 15.46
CA ARG A 184 -27.90 -15.81 15.57
C ARG A 184 -26.61 -15.51 14.80
N THR A 185 -26.39 -14.23 14.49
CA THR A 185 -25.20 -13.68 13.83
C THR A 185 -25.22 -12.17 13.96
N LEU A 186 -24.05 -11.54 13.78
CA LEU A 186 -23.92 -10.08 13.62
C LEU A 186 -23.77 -9.62 12.17
N ASP A 187 -23.81 -10.55 11.20
CA ASP A 187 -23.68 -10.22 9.78
C ASP A 187 -24.65 -9.09 9.38
N TYR A 188 -24.11 -8.08 8.69
CA TYR A 188 -24.87 -6.91 8.18
C TYR A 188 -25.54 -6.05 9.26
N ALA A 189 -25.16 -6.17 10.54
CA ALA A 189 -25.65 -5.28 11.59
C ALA A 189 -24.81 -3.99 11.71
N THR A 190 -25.46 -2.90 12.10
CA THR A 190 -24.80 -1.61 12.38
C THR A 190 -25.18 -1.11 13.77
N ILE A 191 -24.17 -0.81 14.58
CA ILE A 191 -24.28 -0.24 15.92
C ILE A 191 -23.80 1.21 15.84
N TYR A 192 -24.72 2.15 16.04
CA TYR A 192 -24.45 3.58 16.06
C TYR A 192 -24.11 4.05 17.47
N LEU A 193 -23.05 4.84 17.59
CA LEU A 193 -22.61 5.46 18.83
C LEU A 193 -22.98 6.94 18.84
N THR A 194 -23.66 7.40 19.88
CA THR A 194 -23.82 8.85 20.11
C THR A 194 -22.50 9.48 20.57
N GLU A 195 -22.44 10.80 20.67
CA GLU A 195 -21.26 11.48 21.24
C GLU A 195 -21.02 11.01 22.67
N GLY A 196 -19.79 10.58 22.99
CA GLY A 196 -19.47 9.97 24.26
C GLY A 196 -18.11 9.27 24.27
N VAL A 197 -17.69 8.82 25.46
CA VAL A 197 -16.50 8.00 25.64
C VAL A 197 -16.94 6.59 26.03
N TYR A 198 -16.58 5.61 25.21
CA TYR A 198 -16.92 4.21 25.35
C TYR A 198 -15.67 3.42 25.72
N ASP A 199 -15.77 2.57 26.74
CA ASP A 199 -14.68 1.71 27.20
C ASP A 199 -14.90 0.28 26.71
N THR A 200 -13.82 -0.35 26.22
CA THR A 200 -13.77 -1.77 25.81
C THR A 200 -13.85 -2.78 26.97
N ASN A 201 -13.77 -2.32 28.23
CA ASN A 201 -13.86 -3.17 29.42
C ASN A 201 -15.23 -3.85 29.62
N ASP A 202 -16.27 -3.46 28.86
CA ASP A 202 -17.57 -4.13 28.85
C ASP A 202 -17.58 -5.44 28.05
N ARG A 203 -16.49 -5.76 27.34
CA ARG A 203 -16.36 -6.97 26.54
C ARG A 203 -16.52 -8.24 27.38
N VAL A 204 -17.33 -9.17 26.87
CA VAL A 204 -17.42 -10.55 27.38
C VAL A 204 -16.70 -11.51 26.43
N SER A 205 -15.93 -12.47 26.96
CA SER A 205 -15.29 -13.51 26.15
C SER A 205 -16.30 -14.61 25.78
N GLY A 206 -16.56 -14.79 24.48
CA GLY A 206 -17.49 -15.79 23.96
C GLY A 206 -18.00 -15.42 22.57
N THR A 207 -18.00 -16.40 21.67
CA THR A 207 -18.31 -16.38 20.23
C THR A 207 -19.48 -15.49 19.85
N THR A 208 -19.19 -14.27 19.40
CA THR A 208 -20.17 -13.48 18.65
C THR A 208 -19.73 -13.54 17.19
N ASP A 209 -20.38 -14.40 16.40
CA ASP A 209 -19.86 -14.80 15.09
C ASP A 209 -20.51 -13.99 13.96
N THR A 210 -19.70 -13.19 13.28
CA THR A 210 -19.92 -12.85 11.87
C THR A 210 -19.39 -14.00 11.01
N THR A 211 -20.06 -14.36 9.92
CA THR A 211 -19.65 -15.49 9.08
C THR A 211 -19.49 -15.13 7.61
N THR A 212 -20.19 -14.09 7.16
CA THR A 212 -20.25 -13.73 5.75
C THR A 212 -20.05 -12.24 5.50
N GLU A 213 -20.22 -11.39 6.52
CA GLU A 213 -20.20 -9.94 6.39
C GLU A 213 -19.68 -9.25 7.65
N TRP A 214 -19.42 -7.95 7.55
CA TRP A 214 -18.95 -7.16 8.67
C TRP A 214 -20.10 -6.76 9.60
N VAL A 215 -19.90 -6.88 10.91
CA VAL A 215 -20.63 -6.05 11.88
C VAL A 215 -19.96 -4.67 11.92
N THR A 216 -20.76 -3.60 11.85
CA THR A 216 -20.23 -2.23 11.80
C THR A 216 -20.52 -1.48 13.09
N ILE A 217 -19.49 -0.95 13.73
CA ILE A 217 -19.57 0.04 14.81
C ILE A 217 -19.27 1.40 14.19
N ALA A 218 -20.22 2.33 14.24
CA ALA A 218 -20.14 3.61 13.55
C ALA A 218 -20.58 4.78 14.44
N SER A 219 -20.10 5.99 14.14
CA SER A 219 -20.69 7.20 14.70
C SER A 219 -22.14 7.36 14.21
N ALA A 220 -23.04 7.78 15.10
CA ALA A 220 -24.38 8.20 14.72
C ALA A 220 -24.32 9.37 13.73
N ARG A 221 -25.34 9.51 12.88
CA ARG A 221 -25.35 10.43 11.73
C ARG A 221 -25.02 11.89 12.10
N GLU A 222 -25.49 12.34 13.25
CA GLU A 222 -25.34 13.73 13.71
C GLU A 222 -24.16 13.91 14.69
N ALA A 223 -23.43 12.84 15.01
CA ALA A 223 -22.32 12.89 15.95
C ALA A 223 -21.02 13.37 15.27
N GLU A 224 -20.26 14.20 15.98
CA GLU A 224 -18.91 14.55 15.55
C GLU A 224 -17.95 13.39 15.86
N ILE A 225 -17.20 12.91 14.85
CA ILE A 225 -16.25 11.79 14.99
C ILE A 225 -15.23 12.02 16.10
N GLU A 226 -14.80 13.26 16.34
CA GLU A 226 -13.88 13.64 17.42
C GLU A 226 -14.45 13.41 18.83
N LYS A 227 -15.77 13.34 18.95
CA LYS A 227 -16.49 13.17 20.22
C LYS A 227 -17.06 11.77 20.40
N VAL A 228 -17.02 10.91 19.38
CA VAL A 228 -17.33 9.48 19.49
C VAL A 228 -16.03 8.72 19.71
N ILE A 229 -15.66 8.55 20.98
CA ILE A 229 -14.35 8.04 21.37
C ILE A 229 -14.52 6.65 21.95
N ILE A 230 -13.90 5.66 21.31
CA ILE A 230 -13.64 4.35 21.90
C ILE A 230 -12.24 4.44 22.53
N ASP A 231 -12.19 4.50 23.86
CA ASP A 231 -10.95 4.61 24.62
C ASP A 231 -10.52 3.21 25.07
N GLU A 232 -9.42 2.72 24.51
CA GLU A 232 -8.95 1.36 24.70
C GLU A 232 -7.83 1.32 25.75
N ASP A 233 -8.11 0.67 26.89
CA ASP A 233 -7.10 0.16 27.85
C ASP A 233 -7.04 -1.39 27.81
N GLY A 234 -7.57 -2.00 26.74
CA GLY A 234 -7.97 -3.41 26.69
C GLY A 234 -7.80 -4.07 25.33
N THR A 235 -8.79 -4.88 24.94
CA THR A 235 -8.82 -5.64 23.69
C THR A 235 -10.17 -5.41 23.02
N LEU A 236 -10.18 -5.08 21.74
CA LEU A 236 -11.41 -4.95 20.94
C LEU A 236 -12.34 -6.19 21.02
N TRP A 237 -13.62 -5.99 20.71
CA TRP A 237 -14.64 -7.07 20.64
C TRP A 237 -14.25 -8.16 19.63
N ASP A 238 -14.58 -9.40 19.96
CA ASP A 238 -14.08 -10.61 19.28
C ASP A 238 -15.16 -11.19 18.35
N THR A 239 -15.04 -10.88 17.06
CA THR A 239 -15.92 -11.33 15.97
C THR A 239 -15.05 -11.53 14.74
N ASP A 240 -15.28 -12.54 13.89
CA ASP A 240 -14.45 -12.80 12.70
C ASP A 240 -14.24 -11.59 11.78
N HIS A 241 -15.25 -10.71 11.65
CA HIS A 241 -15.31 -9.56 10.75
C HIS A 241 -15.94 -8.34 11.45
N ILE A 242 -15.11 -7.51 12.08
CA ILE A 242 -15.55 -6.26 12.71
C ILE A 242 -15.08 -5.04 11.94
N ARG A 243 -16.00 -4.11 11.65
CA ARG A 243 -15.71 -2.83 11.01
C ARG A 243 -15.94 -1.68 11.98
N PHE A 244 -14.98 -0.78 12.06
CA PHE A 244 -15.14 0.54 12.69
C PHE A 244 -15.27 1.58 11.59
N SER A 245 -16.32 2.39 11.63
CA SER A 245 -16.63 3.36 10.57
C SER A 245 -16.83 4.77 11.14
N GLY A 246 -15.87 5.65 10.87
CA GLY A 246 -15.99 7.06 11.23
C GLY A 246 -16.05 7.32 12.74
N VAL A 247 -15.26 6.59 13.54
CA VAL A 247 -15.13 6.77 15.00
C VAL A 247 -13.70 7.16 15.39
N THR A 248 -13.50 7.70 16.60
CA THR A 248 -12.17 7.90 17.19
C THR A 248 -11.79 6.71 18.06
N LEU A 249 -10.70 6.03 17.72
CA LEU A 249 -10.03 5.03 18.53
C LEU A 249 -8.86 5.68 19.23
N ARG A 250 -8.85 5.68 20.57
CA ARG A 250 -7.80 6.28 21.38
C ARG A 250 -7.19 5.22 22.30
N ASN A 251 -5.87 5.14 22.35
CA ASN A 251 -5.19 4.45 23.44
C ASN A 251 -4.62 5.50 24.40
N SER A 252 -5.21 5.59 25.59
CA SER A 252 -4.79 6.48 26.68
C SER A 252 -3.91 5.78 27.74
N GLY A 253 -3.77 4.45 27.68
CA GLY A 253 -3.05 3.63 28.64
C GLY A 253 -1.59 3.35 28.24
N PRO A 254 -0.74 2.87 29.19
CA PRO A 254 0.65 2.48 28.94
C PRO A 254 0.80 1.06 28.35
N ARG A 255 -0.31 0.42 27.98
CA ARG A 255 -0.34 -0.97 27.52
C ARG A 255 -0.50 -1.02 26.01
N ASP A 256 0.13 -2.02 25.40
CA ASP A 256 -0.26 -2.44 24.05
C ASP A 256 -1.72 -2.90 24.13
N PRO A 257 -2.63 -2.32 23.34
CA PRO A 257 -3.95 -2.89 23.21
C PRO A 257 -3.76 -4.31 22.70
N ALA A 258 -4.45 -5.27 23.32
CA ALA A 258 -4.32 -6.64 22.88
C ALA A 258 -4.95 -6.77 21.49
N ALA A 259 -4.39 -7.64 20.67
CA ALA A 259 -4.80 -7.78 19.29
C ALA A 259 -6.28 -8.11 19.14
N ALA A 260 -6.95 -7.51 18.16
CA ALA A 260 -8.11 -8.16 17.57
C ALA A 260 -7.62 -9.51 17.03
N GLN A 261 -8.14 -10.63 17.55
CA GLN A 261 -7.74 -11.96 17.07
C GLN A 261 -8.30 -12.28 15.67
N THR A 262 -9.06 -11.34 15.10
CA THR A 262 -9.95 -11.49 13.95
C THR A 262 -9.74 -10.41 12.90
N GLY A 263 -10.41 -10.53 11.74
CA GLY A 263 -10.34 -9.53 10.68
C GLY A 263 -10.98 -8.22 11.12
N ALA A 264 -10.24 -7.12 10.98
CA ALA A 264 -10.68 -5.78 11.38
C ALA A 264 -10.58 -4.80 10.23
N TRP A 265 -11.65 -4.04 9.99
CA TRP A 265 -11.67 -2.97 8.99
C TRP A 265 -11.93 -1.62 9.64
N PHE A 266 -10.96 -0.71 9.52
CA PHE A 266 -11.07 0.67 9.98
C PHE A 266 -11.32 1.57 8.77
N ASP A 267 -12.48 2.22 8.73
CA ASP A 267 -12.91 3.05 7.62
C ASP A 267 -13.22 4.48 8.07
N GLY A 268 -12.44 5.46 7.60
CA GLY A 268 -12.62 6.86 7.95
C GLY A 268 -12.38 7.17 9.44
N CYS A 269 -11.68 6.30 10.17
CA CYS A 269 -11.45 6.45 11.60
C CYS A 269 -10.34 7.46 11.94
N ARG A 270 -10.40 8.00 13.16
CA ARG A 270 -9.27 8.71 13.80
C ARG A 270 -8.63 7.76 14.80
N ILE A 271 -7.33 7.51 14.66
CA ILE A 271 -6.58 6.57 15.47
C ILE A 271 -5.49 7.36 16.21
N ILE A 272 -5.68 7.52 17.52
CA ILE A 272 -4.90 8.41 18.36
C ILE A 272 -4.07 7.59 19.34
N GLY A 273 -2.75 7.72 19.25
CA GLY A 273 -1.83 7.01 20.12
C GLY A 273 -1.39 7.80 21.36
N PRO A 274 -0.73 7.12 22.32
CA PRO A 274 -0.17 7.75 23.51
C PRO A 274 1.13 8.54 23.22
N GLY A 275 1.57 8.61 21.96
CA GLY A 275 2.83 9.21 21.52
C GLY A 275 3.96 8.20 21.42
N GLY A 276 5.21 8.69 21.42
CA GLY A 276 6.40 7.85 21.27
C GLY A 276 6.76 7.01 22.49
N TYR A 277 6.09 7.14 23.63
CA TYR A 277 6.46 6.39 24.83
C TYR A 277 6.05 4.92 24.73
N GLY A 278 6.98 4.05 24.26
CA GLY A 278 6.81 2.59 24.23
C GLY A 278 6.55 2.02 22.82
N ASN A 279 6.48 0.69 22.69
CA ASN A 279 6.29 -0.04 21.41
C ASN A 279 4.82 -0.10 20.96
N HIS A 280 4.04 0.93 21.29
CA HIS A 280 2.59 0.84 21.23
C HIS A 280 2.07 1.24 19.84
N SER A 281 1.34 0.33 19.21
CA SER A 281 0.33 0.68 18.23
C SER A 281 -1.01 0.77 18.96
N PRO A 282 -1.86 1.77 18.68
CA PRO A 282 -3.22 1.82 19.21
C PRO A 282 -4.10 0.67 18.71
N ILE A 283 -3.63 -0.14 17.74
CA ILE A 283 -4.33 -1.32 17.24
C ILE A 283 -3.29 -2.45 17.25
N GLY A 284 -3.22 -3.19 18.36
CA GLY A 284 -2.25 -4.28 18.51
C GLY A 284 -2.52 -5.42 17.51
N GLY A 285 -1.45 -6.09 17.08
CA GLY A 285 -1.37 -7.50 16.60
C GLY A 285 -2.45 -8.14 15.71
N SER A 286 -3.37 -7.41 15.10
CA SER A 286 -4.46 -8.00 14.33
C SER A 286 -3.96 -8.66 13.05
N HIS A 287 -4.19 -9.96 12.92
CA HIS A 287 -3.97 -10.69 11.67
C HIS A 287 -5.12 -10.37 10.71
N ASN A 288 -4.84 -9.71 9.58
CA ASN A 288 -5.81 -9.23 8.58
C ASN A 288 -6.53 -7.91 8.94
N ALA A 289 -5.77 -6.84 9.17
CA ALA A 289 -6.31 -5.48 9.24
C ALA A 289 -6.42 -4.81 7.87
N TYR A 290 -7.46 -4.00 7.71
CA TYR A 290 -7.70 -3.12 6.56
C TYR A 290 -7.90 -1.69 7.07
N PHE A 291 -7.15 -0.73 6.51
CA PHE A 291 -7.27 0.69 6.85
C PHE A 291 -7.64 1.47 5.59
N THR A 292 -8.78 2.16 5.60
CA THR A 292 -9.25 2.98 4.48
C THR A 292 -9.63 4.38 4.95
N GLY A 293 -9.00 5.43 4.40
CA GLY A 293 -9.39 6.81 4.71
C GLY A 293 -9.12 7.26 6.16
N CYS A 294 -8.25 6.56 6.90
CA CYS A 294 -8.00 6.83 8.32
C CYS A 294 -6.96 7.93 8.56
N LEU A 295 -7.09 8.61 9.71
CA LEU A 295 -6.06 9.44 10.32
C LEU A 295 -5.36 8.66 11.42
N PHE A 296 -4.04 8.60 11.40
CA PHE A 296 -3.23 8.23 12.55
C PHE A 296 -2.53 9.48 13.08
N TYR A 297 -2.63 9.71 14.38
CA TYR A 297 -2.00 10.86 15.01
C TYR A 297 -1.30 10.46 16.31
N ASN A 298 -0.04 10.87 16.46
CA ASN A 298 0.74 10.69 17.68
C ASN A 298 0.85 9.21 18.09
N VAL A 299 1.25 8.35 17.15
CA VAL A 299 1.33 6.89 17.35
C VAL A 299 2.78 6.41 17.29
N GLY A 300 3.08 5.34 18.03
CA GLY A 300 4.35 4.62 17.91
C GLY A 300 4.44 3.91 16.56
N TYR A 301 3.84 2.72 16.49
CA TYR A 301 3.71 1.98 15.24
C TYR A 301 2.32 2.18 14.62
N VAL A 302 2.27 2.29 13.30
CA VAL A 302 1.01 2.39 12.57
C VAL A 302 0.54 0.98 12.20
N MET A 303 1.33 0.27 11.41
CA MET A 303 1.06 -1.09 10.95
C MET A 303 2.21 -2.03 11.34
N PRO A 304 2.34 -2.37 12.63
CA PRO A 304 3.48 -3.14 13.13
C PRO A 304 3.51 -4.61 12.67
N ASN A 305 2.36 -5.16 12.26
CA ASN A 305 2.15 -6.55 11.84
C ASN A 305 1.21 -6.61 10.63
N THR A 306 1.68 -7.20 9.52
CA THR A 306 0.98 -7.54 8.25
C THR A 306 -0.50 -7.10 8.10
N PRO A 307 -0.83 -5.80 8.01
CA PRO A 307 -2.11 -5.39 7.43
C PRO A 307 -2.20 -5.96 6.01
N VAL A 308 -3.39 -6.27 5.55
CA VAL A 308 -3.58 -6.71 4.16
C VAL A 308 -3.68 -5.50 3.22
N LEU A 309 -4.21 -4.38 3.71
CA LEU A 309 -4.42 -3.15 2.94
C LEU A 309 -4.32 -1.90 3.81
N GLY A 310 -3.52 -0.93 3.38
CA GLY A 310 -3.59 0.46 3.82
C GLY A 310 -3.87 1.35 2.63
N ARG A 311 -5.02 2.02 2.59
CA ARG A 311 -5.41 2.91 1.48
C ARG A 311 -5.85 4.28 1.99
N GLY A 312 -5.23 5.31 1.45
CA GLY A 312 -5.72 6.67 1.68
C GLY A 312 -5.53 7.12 3.12
N LEU A 313 -4.35 6.86 3.68
CA LEU A 313 -4.07 7.13 5.08
C LEU A 313 -3.35 8.47 5.23
N ARG A 314 -3.69 9.21 6.29
CA ARG A 314 -2.89 10.34 6.75
C ARG A 314 -2.27 10.01 8.10
N LEU A 315 -0.99 10.26 8.21
CA LEU A 315 -0.15 9.82 9.31
C LEU A 315 0.61 11.04 9.83
N GLU A 316 0.35 11.43 11.06
CA GLU A 316 0.95 12.61 11.67
C GLU A 316 1.64 12.25 12.97
N LYS A 317 2.87 12.73 13.14
CA LYS A 317 3.67 12.51 14.35
C LYS A 317 3.83 11.02 14.67
N ILE A 318 4.54 10.33 13.79
CA ILE A 318 4.84 8.90 13.93
C ILE A 318 6.21 8.76 14.58
N TYR A 319 6.35 7.82 15.52
CA TYR A 319 7.58 7.67 16.32
C TYR A 319 8.38 6.39 16.03
N HIS A 320 7.78 5.41 15.36
CA HIS A 320 8.44 4.18 14.88
C HIS A 320 8.06 3.94 13.41
N ASP A 321 8.05 2.68 12.97
CA ASP A 321 7.77 2.31 11.59
C ASP A 321 6.29 2.51 11.24
N VAL A 322 6.05 3.05 10.04
CA VAL A 322 4.71 3.11 9.46
C VAL A 322 4.26 1.71 9.07
N ALA A 323 5.11 0.96 8.36
CA ALA A 323 4.81 -0.41 7.96
C ALA A 323 6.06 -1.28 7.96
N ARG A 324 5.87 -2.56 8.23
CA ARG A 324 6.92 -3.58 8.19
C ARG A 324 6.49 -4.80 7.41
N ASN A 325 7.47 -5.68 7.13
CA ASN A 325 7.36 -7.10 6.76
C ASN A 325 5.91 -7.58 6.55
N GLY A 326 5.53 -7.84 5.30
CA GLY A 326 4.26 -8.47 4.93
C GLY A 326 3.02 -7.56 4.94
N SER A 327 3.20 -6.25 4.84
CA SER A 327 2.13 -5.31 4.44
C SER A 327 2.08 -5.26 2.90
N PRO A 328 1.19 -6.00 2.22
CA PRO A 328 1.33 -6.26 0.80
C PRO A 328 0.88 -5.09 -0.09
N LEU A 329 -0.04 -4.24 0.37
CA LEU A 329 -0.59 -3.14 -0.42
C LEU A 329 -0.76 -1.87 0.42
N LEU A 330 0.01 -0.85 0.09
CA LEU A 330 -0.07 0.51 0.63
C LEU A 330 -0.29 1.51 -0.51
N VAL A 331 -1.43 2.20 -0.53
CA VAL A 331 -1.82 3.10 -1.63
C VAL A 331 -2.29 4.44 -1.09
N ASN A 332 -1.92 5.55 -1.75
CA ASN A 332 -2.37 6.90 -1.36
C ASN A 332 -2.02 7.25 0.11
N ILE A 333 -0.80 6.97 0.52
CA ILE A 333 -0.35 7.18 1.91
C ILE A 333 0.32 8.55 2.04
N GLN A 334 -0.10 9.33 3.05
CA GLN A 334 0.50 10.61 3.38
C GLN A 334 1.07 10.57 4.80
N VAL A 335 2.36 10.84 4.94
CA VAL A 335 3.02 10.98 6.23
C VAL A 335 3.57 12.39 6.38
N ASP A 336 3.26 13.03 7.49
CA ASP A 336 3.79 14.33 7.92
C ASP A 336 4.41 14.20 9.32
N GLY A 337 5.73 14.21 9.37
CA GLY A 337 6.49 14.11 10.61
C GLY A 337 6.67 12.66 11.08
N MET A 338 7.82 12.09 10.74
CA MET A 338 8.33 10.88 11.37
C MET A 338 9.54 11.21 12.24
N TYR A 339 9.41 11.01 13.54
CA TYR A 339 10.43 11.30 14.53
C TYR A 339 11.25 10.04 14.82
N GLY A 340 12.57 10.18 14.97
CA GLY A 340 13.48 9.06 15.29
C GLY A 340 14.27 9.31 16.57
N GLU A 341 14.74 8.23 17.20
CA GLU A 341 15.73 8.12 18.29
C GLU A 341 15.57 9.00 19.57
N HIS A 342 14.58 9.87 19.68
CA HIS A 342 14.32 10.62 20.91
C HIS A 342 12.83 10.93 21.12
N PRO A 343 12.24 10.53 22.27
CA PRO A 343 12.87 9.93 23.45
C PRO A 343 13.06 8.39 23.39
N THR A 344 12.88 7.75 22.24
CA THR A 344 12.88 6.29 22.09
C THR A 344 14.18 5.77 21.48
N PRO A 345 14.68 4.58 21.83
CA PRO A 345 15.87 3.99 21.19
C PRO A 345 15.58 3.38 19.80
N TYR A 346 14.39 3.63 19.24
CA TYR A 346 13.90 2.97 18.04
C TYR A 346 14.06 3.87 16.82
N HIS A 347 14.29 3.21 15.69
CA HIS A 347 14.29 3.83 14.37
C HIS A 347 12.85 3.98 13.86
N SER A 348 12.65 4.89 12.91
CA SER A 348 11.37 5.06 12.23
C SER A 348 11.54 4.95 10.72
N ASP A 349 10.90 3.95 10.15
CA ASP A 349 10.91 3.64 8.72
C ASP A 349 9.54 3.84 8.10
N VAL A 350 9.46 4.50 6.94
CA VAL A 350 8.20 4.50 6.15
C VAL A 350 7.84 3.07 5.77
N TYR A 351 8.83 2.30 5.32
CA TYR A 351 8.65 0.89 5.06
C TYR A 351 9.92 0.11 5.35
N GLN A 352 9.78 -0.93 6.17
CA GLN A 352 10.89 -1.75 6.61
C GLN A 352 10.70 -3.23 6.25
N VAL A 353 11.75 -3.79 5.66
CA VAL A 353 11.92 -5.21 5.36
C VAL A 353 13.15 -5.69 6.10
N PHE A 354 13.00 -6.69 6.98
CA PHE A 354 14.11 -7.37 7.66
C PHE A 354 14.30 -8.82 7.20
N ASP A 355 13.26 -9.42 6.63
CA ASP A 355 13.24 -10.83 6.19
C ASP A 355 12.89 -10.91 4.70
N GLN A 356 12.85 -12.12 4.15
CA GLN A 356 12.33 -12.35 2.80
C GLN A 356 10.86 -11.94 2.70
N VAL A 357 10.55 -11.16 1.67
CA VAL A 357 9.19 -10.74 1.34
C VAL A 357 8.85 -11.07 -0.10
N GLU A 358 7.57 -11.28 -0.37
CA GLU A 358 7.04 -11.49 -1.71
C GLU A 358 5.77 -10.66 -1.90
N ASP A 359 5.59 -10.12 -3.11
CA ASP A 359 4.39 -9.40 -3.52
C ASP A 359 4.09 -8.19 -2.64
N ILE A 360 4.89 -7.13 -2.78
CA ILE A 360 4.67 -5.85 -2.09
C ILE A 360 4.39 -4.76 -3.12
N ILE A 361 3.41 -3.92 -2.85
CA ILE A 361 3.14 -2.71 -3.60
C ILE A 361 3.01 -1.53 -2.64
N ILE A 362 3.84 -0.51 -2.83
CA ILE A 362 3.66 0.82 -2.26
C ILE A 362 3.50 1.80 -3.41
N TYR A 363 2.35 2.47 -3.45
CA TYR A 363 1.92 3.25 -4.60
C TYR A 363 1.32 4.60 -4.22
N ASN A 364 1.75 5.66 -4.90
CA ASN A 364 1.23 7.02 -4.76
C ASN A 364 1.33 7.55 -3.31
N GLY A 365 2.55 7.63 -2.79
CA GLY A 365 2.83 7.99 -1.39
C GLY A 365 3.60 9.30 -1.25
N ILE A 366 3.24 10.12 -0.26
CA ILE A 366 3.93 11.36 0.09
C ILE A 366 4.40 11.26 1.53
N PHE A 367 5.70 11.43 1.74
CA PHE A 367 6.33 11.27 3.04
C PHE A 367 7.20 12.50 3.30
N VAL A 368 6.81 13.35 4.24
CA VAL A 368 7.47 14.64 4.52
C VAL A 368 7.91 14.75 5.97
N ASP A 369 8.92 15.59 6.20
CA ASP A 369 9.58 15.77 7.50
C ASP A 369 10.04 14.44 8.11
N LEU A 370 10.62 13.57 7.27
CA LEU A 370 11.20 12.30 7.73
C LEU A 370 12.54 12.56 8.43
N GLN A 371 12.64 12.23 9.71
CA GLN A 371 13.88 12.41 10.50
C GLN A 371 14.80 11.19 10.47
N TYR A 372 14.30 10.04 10.00
CA TYR A 372 15.05 8.79 9.91
C TYR A 372 14.93 8.17 8.51
N GLN A 373 14.40 6.95 8.37
CA GLN A 373 14.46 6.18 7.13
C GLN A 373 13.14 6.23 6.35
N GLY A 374 13.25 6.32 5.03
CA GLY A 374 12.15 6.07 4.11
C GLY A 374 12.01 4.57 3.91
N LEU A 375 12.82 4.03 3.00
CA LEU A 375 12.84 2.60 2.69
C LEU A 375 14.05 1.92 3.35
N PHE A 376 13.80 0.93 4.19
CA PHE A 376 14.79 -0.02 4.68
C PHE A 376 14.44 -1.37 4.05
N LEU A 377 15.18 -1.78 3.03
CA LEU A 377 14.87 -2.96 2.24
C LEU A 377 15.98 -4.00 2.40
N ASN A 378 15.91 -4.78 3.48
CA ASN A 378 16.90 -5.77 3.85
C ASN A 378 16.34 -7.18 3.71
N SER A 379 16.77 -7.91 2.68
CA SER A 379 16.32 -9.28 2.42
C SER A 379 17.21 -10.31 3.12
N GLU A 380 17.31 -10.25 4.46
CA GLU A 380 18.20 -11.16 5.18
C GLU A 380 17.76 -12.63 5.01
N GLY A 381 18.74 -13.52 4.89
CA GLY A 381 18.49 -14.96 4.86
C GLY A 381 17.94 -15.53 3.53
N GLY A 382 17.78 -14.73 2.48
CA GLY A 382 17.59 -15.19 1.09
C GLY A 382 16.98 -14.15 0.15
N THR A 383 16.22 -14.56 -0.87
CA THR A 383 15.76 -13.66 -1.94
C THR A 383 14.34 -13.15 -1.74
N SER A 384 14.17 -11.83 -1.62
CA SER A 384 12.87 -11.16 -1.72
C SER A 384 12.43 -11.03 -3.17
N ARG A 385 11.13 -11.16 -3.45
CA ARG A 385 10.59 -11.19 -4.81
C ARG A 385 9.41 -10.26 -5.04
N ASN A 386 9.21 -9.83 -6.28
CA ASN A 386 7.96 -9.17 -6.72
C ASN A 386 7.60 -7.96 -5.82
N ALA A 387 8.44 -6.92 -5.80
CA ALA A 387 8.17 -5.70 -5.04
C ALA A 387 8.11 -4.47 -5.95
N ALA A 388 7.08 -3.63 -5.79
CA ALA A 388 6.87 -2.42 -6.56
C ALA A 388 6.73 -1.20 -5.64
N PHE A 389 7.61 -0.23 -5.83
CA PHE A 389 7.59 1.07 -5.19
C PHE A 389 7.40 2.10 -6.29
N VAL A 390 6.17 2.60 -6.42
CA VAL A 390 5.75 3.38 -7.59
C VAL A 390 5.19 4.72 -7.16
N ASN A 391 5.70 5.80 -7.75
CA ASN A 391 5.20 7.15 -7.54
C ASN A 391 5.26 7.56 -6.05
N LEU A 392 6.48 7.61 -5.47
CA LEU A 392 6.70 7.92 -4.05
C LEU A 392 7.56 9.19 -3.85
N LEU A 393 7.19 10.07 -2.92
CA LEU A 393 7.93 11.28 -2.59
C LEU A 393 8.43 11.18 -1.16
N PHE A 394 9.75 11.13 -0.98
CA PHE A 394 10.41 11.18 0.32
C PHE A 394 11.10 12.54 0.46
N GLU A 395 10.54 13.41 1.29
CA GLU A 395 11.18 14.62 1.78
C GLU A 395 11.66 14.40 3.20
N TYR A 396 12.96 14.54 3.38
CA TYR A 396 13.60 14.28 4.65
C TYR A 396 13.97 15.58 5.37
N GLY A 397 13.56 15.67 6.63
CA GLY A 397 13.76 16.83 7.50
C GLY A 397 15.15 16.91 8.14
N ALA A 398 15.23 17.64 9.25
CA ALA A 398 16.45 17.77 10.04
C ALA A 398 16.77 16.45 10.75
N LYS A 399 17.98 15.94 10.50
CA LYS A 399 18.40 14.60 10.87
C LYS A 399 18.70 14.47 12.37
N THR A 400 18.34 13.32 12.95
CA THR A 400 18.99 12.75 14.15
C THR A 400 20.32 12.09 13.73
N PRO A 401 21.49 12.44 14.30
CA PRO A 401 22.80 11.99 13.79
C PRO A 401 22.92 10.45 13.69
N GLY A 402 23.41 9.89 12.57
CA GLY A 402 23.74 8.44 12.50
C GLY A 402 23.45 7.65 11.21
N GLY A 403 22.26 7.69 10.61
CA GLY A 403 21.85 6.68 9.59
C GLY A 403 21.81 7.09 8.10
N SER A 404 21.77 6.10 7.19
CA SER A 404 21.34 6.23 5.79
C SER A 404 19.83 6.46 5.73
N ARG A 405 19.34 7.30 4.80
CA ARG A 405 17.92 7.71 4.73
C ARG A 405 17.05 6.73 3.94
N SER A 406 17.56 6.05 2.92
CA SER A 406 16.90 4.88 2.29
C SER A 406 17.93 3.94 1.72
N TRP A 407 17.67 2.63 1.73
CA TRP A 407 18.58 1.66 1.16
C TRP A 407 17.96 0.33 0.79
N ILE A 408 18.62 -0.33 -0.16
CA ILE A 408 18.35 -1.71 -0.59
C ILE A 408 19.60 -2.54 -0.30
N HIS A 409 19.38 -3.71 0.29
CA HIS A 409 20.41 -4.67 0.67
C HIS A 409 19.99 -6.11 0.37
N ASP A 410 20.99 -6.99 0.27
CA ASP A 410 20.86 -8.39 -0.03
C ASP A 410 20.06 -8.66 -1.32
N GLN A 411 19.43 -9.83 -1.38
CA GLN A 411 18.97 -10.44 -2.62
C GLN A 411 17.55 -10.01 -3.01
N TRP A 412 17.41 -9.49 -4.22
CA TRP A 412 16.12 -9.07 -4.78
C TRP A 412 15.94 -9.60 -6.20
N ASP A 413 14.79 -10.22 -6.46
CA ASP A 413 14.36 -10.61 -7.80
C ASP A 413 13.03 -9.94 -8.13
N HIS A 414 12.96 -9.24 -9.26
CA HIS A 414 11.76 -8.49 -9.65
C HIS A 414 11.39 -7.35 -8.66
N LEU A 415 12.26 -6.34 -8.58
CA LEU A 415 12.07 -5.11 -7.80
C LEU A 415 11.88 -3.91 -8.74
N LEU A 416 10.76 -3.21 -8.63
CA LEU A 416 10.45 -1.99 -9.37
C LEU A 416 10.56 -0.79 -8.44
N LEU A 417 11.43 0.16 -8.75
CA LEU A 417 11.48 1.48 -8.12
C LEU A 417 11.25 2.54 -9.18
N TRP A 418 10.01 2.97 -9.31
CA TRP A 418 9.54 3.81 -10.40
C TRP A 418 9.01 5.13 -9.89
N HIS A 419 9.46 6.25 -10.44
CA HIS A 419 8.90 7.57 -10.16
C HIS A 419 9.06 8.03 -8.71
N CYS A 420 10.10 7.55 -8.06
CA CYS A 420 10.39 7.89 -6.67
C CYS A 420 11.35 9.07 -6.59
N THR A 421 11.05 10.01 -5.69
CA THR A 421 11.90 11.15 -5.37
C THR A 421 12.43 11.00 -3.95
N PHE A 422 13.75 11.07 -3.79
CA PHE A 422 14.44 11.04 -2.51
C PHE A 422 15.20 12.35 -2.32
N GLY A 423 14.64 13.25 -1.52
CA GLY A 423 15.09 14.63 -1.41
C GLY A 423 14.97 15.23 -0.01
N SER A 424 15.51 16.43 0.16
CA SER A 424 15.60 17.13 1.45
C SER A 424 15.59 18.62 1.17
N ARG A 425 14.91 19.39 2.03
CA ARG A 425 14.97 20.86 2.06
C ARG A 425 16.27 21.39 2.69
N LEU A 426 17.00 20.54 3.42
CA LEU A 426 18.21 20.90 4.16
C LEU A 426 19.44 20.43 3.40
N ALA A 427 20.01 21.35 2.61
CA ALA A 427 21.03 21.08 1.58
C ALA A 427 22.42 20.60 2.07
N ALA A 428 22.63 20.22 3.34
CA ALA A 428 23.98 20.19 3.90
C ALA A 428 24.58 18.80 4.21
N ASP A 429 23.91 17.85 4.85
CA ASP A 429 24.64 16.66 5.36
C ASP A 429 23.79 15.37 5.39
N GLY A 430 24.18 14.39 4.56
CA GLY A 430 23.88 12.96 4.81
C GLY A 430 22.71 12.29 4.05
N ASP A 431 22.20 12.88 2.98
CA ASP A 431 20.92 12.46 2.37
C ASP A 431 21.04 11.30 1.36
N TRP A 432 21.41 10.10 1.80
CA TRP A 432 21.66 9.00 0.88
C TRP A 432 20.44 8.11 0.63
N PHE A 433 20.07 7.95 -0.65
CA PHE A 433 19.60 6.65 -1.13
C PHE A 433 20.81 5.77 -1.41
N MET A 434 20.85 4.55 -0.87
CA MET A 434 21.99 3.66 -1.03
C MET A 434 21.61 2.30 -1.60
N LEU A 435 22.42 1.85 -2.56
CA LEU A 435 22.53 0.43 -2.84
C LEU A 435 23.65 -0.11 -1.95
N TRP A 436 23.27 -0.83 -0.90
CA TRP A 436 24.23 -1.47 -0.01
C TRP A 436 24.61 -2.83 -0.57
N ASP A 437 25.91 -3.08 -0.63
CA ASP A 437 26.51 -4.38 -0.92
C ASP A 437 27.45 -4.66 0.26
N ALA A 438 27.15 -5.69 1.04
CA ALA A 438 27.95 -6.00 2.21
C ALA A 438 29.37 -6.28 1.75
N ALA A 439 30.35 -5.61 2.38
CA ALA A 439 31.77 -5.67 2.01
C ALA A 439 32.43 -7.03 2.34
N TYR A 440 31.81 -8.13 1.93
CA TYR A 440 32.41 -9.45 1.95
C TYR A 440 33.24 -9.63 0.67
N PRO A 441 34.56 -9.81 0.79
CA PRO A 441 35.45 -9.97 -0.38
C PRO A 441 35.14 -11.23 -1.21
N ASP A 442 34.26 -12.10 -0.72
CA ASP A 442 33.85 -13.36 -1.33
C ASP A 442 32.32 -13.47 -1.55
N ALA A 443 31.54 -12.39 -1.34
CA ALA A 443 30.13 -12.40 -1.69
C ALA A 443 29.96 -12.44 -3.21
N ASP A 444 29.15 -13.39 -3.67
CA ASP A 444 28.90 -13.63 -5.07
C ASP A 444 28.17 -12.40 -5.65
N PRO A 445 28.66 -11.75 -6.73
CA PRO A 445 28.10 -10.50 -7.27
C PRO A 445 26.69 -10.64 -7.90
N PHE A 446 25.96 -11.70 -7.58
CA PHE A 446 24.74 -12.19 -8.23
C PHE A 446 23.45 -11.87 -7.46
N GLU A 447 23.45 -10.83 -6.62
CA GLU A 447 22.38 -10.62 -5.64
C GLU A 447 21.10 -9.95 -6.20
N ARG A 448 21.08 -9.47 -7.45
CA ARG A 448 19.89 -8.76 -7.99
C ARG A 448 19.55 -9.10 -9.44
N SER A 449 18.32 -9.54 -9.68
CA SER A 449 17.77 -9.86 -11.01
C SER A 449 16.43 -9.18 -11.26
N ASN A 450 16.12 -8.89 -12.53
CA ASN A 450 14.85 -8.29 -12.95
C ASN A 450 14.49 -7.00 -12.20
N VAL A 451 15.49 -6.20 -11.83
CA VAL A 451 15.29 -4.94 -11.09
C VAL A 451 15.17 -3.77 -12.05
N SER A 452 14.17 -2.91 -11.86
CA SER A 452 13.89 -1.76 -12.72
C SER A 452 13.86 -0.44 -11.94
N TYR A 453 14.75 0.49 -12.29
CA TYR A 453 14.82 1.84 -11.74
C TYR A 453 14.46 2.88 -12.81
N ILE A 454 13.21 3.36 -12.83
CA ILE A 454 12.73 4.23 -13.91
C ILE A 454 12.24 5.57 -13.36
N GLY A 455 12.73 6.67 -13.96
CA GLY A 455 12.15 7.99 -13.74
C GLY A 455 12.27 8.50 -12.31
N ASN A 456 13.27 8.05 -11.54
CA ASN A 456 13.49 8.48 -10.17
C ASN A 456 14.31 9.78 -10.09
N VAL A 457 14.25 10.45 -8.94
CA VAL A 457 15.08 11.62 -8.60
C VAL A 457 15.81 11.32 -7.29
N PHE A 458 17.14 11.36 -7.34
CA PHE A 458 17.99 11.14 -6.17
C PHE A 458 18.78 12.42 -5.88
N HIS A 459 18.51 13.07 -4.74
CA HIS A 459 19.34 14.18 -4.29
C HIS A 459 20.78 13.71 -4.01
N ARG A 460 20.92 12.57 -3.34
CA ARG A 460 22.16 11.83 -3.22
C ARG A 460 21.96 10.34 -3.43
N PHE A 461 22.88 9.75 -4.19
CA PHE A 461 22.89 8.33 -4.49
C PHE A 461 24.28 7.76 -4.16
N GLY A 462 24.29 6.69 -3.38
CA GLY A 462 25.49 5.99 -2.95
C GLY A 462 25.47 4.52 -3.34
N ILE A 463 26.66 3.97 -3.60
CA ILE A 463 26.88 2.53 -3.72
C ILE A 463 28.05 2.20 -2.77
N THR A 464 27.86 1.27 -1.83
CA THR A 464 28.90 0.81 -0.91
C THR A 464 29.48 -0.54 -1.37
N GLY A 465 30.56 -1.02 -0.74
CA GLY A 465 31.11 -2.38 -0.98
C GLY A 465 32.18 -2.49 -2.08
N SER A 466 32.57 -3.74 -2.41
CA SER A 466 33.51 -4.09 -3.50
C SER A 466 32.99 -3.68 -4.88
N ALA A 467 31.68 -3.42 -5.00
CA ALA A 467 31.01 -2.81 -6.15
C ALA A 467 31.66 -1.51 -6.65
N GLN A 468 32.28 -0.72 -5.76
CA GLN A 468 33.02 0.49 -6.13
C GLN A 468 34.25 0.20 -7.02
N ARG A 469 34.80 -1.02 -6.99
CA ARG A 469 36.06 -1.38 -7.68
C ARG A 469 35.89 -2.19 -8.96
N GLN A 470 34.71 -2.77 -9.24
CA GLN A 470 34.50 -3.60 -10.44
C GLN A 470 33.15 -3.40 -11.18
N LEU A 471 32.19 -2.63 -10.64
CA LEU A 471 30.80 -2.64 -11.13
C LEU A 471 30.23 -1.24 -11.45
N GLY A 472 31.07 -0.29 -11.88
CA GLY A 472 30.57 0.99 -12.39
C GLY A 472 29.61 0.79 -13.57
N ALA A 473 28.42 1.38 -13.50
CA ALA A 473 27.38 1.49 -14.54
C ALA A 473 26.74 0.19 -15.08
N ARG A 474 27.50 -0.91 -15.26
CA ARG A 474 27.06 -2.11 -16.02
C ARG A 474 25.87 -2.90 -15.45
N TYR A 475 25.55 -2.74 -14.16
CA TYR A 475 24.41 -3.43 -13.51
C TYR A 475 23.09 -2.67 -13.63
N LEU A 476 23.17 -1.36 -13.84
CA LEU A 476 22.04 -0.48 -14.08
C LEU A 476 21.86 -0.22 -15.59
N ASP A 477 22.85 -0.59 -16.41
CA ASP A 477 22.75 -0.49 -17.86
C ASP A 477 21.64 -1.40 -18.39
N SER A 478 20.80 -0.85 -19.26
CA SER A 478 19.74 -1.58 -19.95
C SER A 478 20.31 -2.76 -20.74
N GLY A 479 19.68 -3.94 -20.61
CA GLY A 479 20.07 -5.14 -21.37
C GLY A 479 21.25 -5.92 -20.77
N ASN A 480 21.56 -5.71 -19.49
CA ASN A 480 22.48 -6.59 -18.77
C ASN A 480 21.93 -8.04 -18.68
N PRO A 481 22.78 -9.05 -18.50
CA PRO A 481 22.36 -10.45 -18.51
C PRO A 481 21.41 -10.84 -17.35
N TYR A 482 21.21 -9.98 -16.37
CA TYR A 482 20.36 -10.22 -15.20
C TYR A 482 18.95 -9.63 -15.35
N GLY A 483 18.63 -9.06 -16.52
CA GLY A 483 17.32 -8.46 -16.76
C GLY A 483 17.11 -7.14 -16.03
N ASN A 484 18.14 -6.55 -15.41
CA ASN A 484 17.97 -5.27 -14.73
C ASN A 484 17.88 -4.11 -15.74
N GLU A 485 17.30 -3.00 -15.33
CA GLU A 485 17.31 -1.76 -16.11
C GLU A 485 17.29 -0.53 -15.21
N ALA A 486 17.99 0.51 -15.64
CA ALA A 486 17.82 1.84 -15.08
C ALA A 486 17.76 2.87 -16.21
N ARG A 487 16.68 3.64 -16.24
CA ARG A 487 16.42 4.59 -17.32
C ARG A 487 15.81 5.88 -16.78
N TYR A 488 16.24 6.99 -17.36
CA TYR A 488 15.66 8.31 -17.12
C TYR A 488 15.72 8.77 -15.65
N ASN A 489 16.67 8.28 -14.85
CA ASN A 489 16.86 8.77 -13.48
C ASN A 489 17.61 10.11 -13.47
N HIS A 490 17.36 10.93 -12.46
CA HIS A 490 18.06 12.20 -12.25
C HIS A 490 18.85 12.18 -10.95
N PHE A 491 20.08 12.69 -10.99
CA PHE A 491 20.98 12.75 -9.85
C PHE A 491 21.41 14.19 -9.56
N CYS A 492 21.11 14.69 -8.36
CA CYS A 492 21.54 16.04 -7.97
C CYS A 492 23.00 16.11 -7.49
N THR A 493 23.65 14.96 -7.25
CA THR A 493 25.01 14.90 -6.72
C THR A 493 26.08 15.15 -7.79
N ARG A 494 27.07 16.00 -7.48
CA ARG A 494 28.26 16.22 -8.31
C ARG A 494 29.17 14.99 -8.30
N GLY A 495 29.61 14.54 -9.48
CA GLY A 495 30.66 13.52 -9.63
C GLY A 495 30.19 12.12 -10.00
N MET A 496 28.88 11.88 -10.12
CA MET A 496 28.37 10.68 -10.78
C MET A 496 28.54 10.82 -12.30
N THR A 497 29.47 10.05 -12.87
CA THR A 497 29.58 9.86 -14.32
C THR A 497 28.94 8.51 -14.64
N VAL A 498 27.68 8.50 -15.07
CA VAL A 498 26.96 7.25 -15.32
C VAL A 498 26.17 7.41 -16.60
N GLY A 499 26.55 6.64 -17.63
CA GLY A 499 25.78 6.31 -18.85
C GLY A 499 25.11 7.42 -19.67
N GLU A 500 24.49 7.04 -20.79
CA GLU A 500 23.77 7.94 -21.70
C GLU A 500 22.29 8.17 -21.29
N ASN A 501 21.78 7.46 -20.27
CA ASN A 501 20.36 7.39 -19.92
C ASN A 501 19.94 8.21 -18.68
N TYR A 502 20.75 9.18 -18.27
CA TYR A 502 20.58 9.89 -17.01
C TYR A 502 20.79 11.40 -17.16
N THR A 503 20.20 12.17 -16.25
CA THR A 503 20.42 13.62 -16.17
C THR A 503 21.04 13.98 -14.82
N THR A 504 21.80 15.07 -14.77
CA THR A 504 22.40 15.59 -13.54
C THR A 504 22.13 17.07 -13.39
N GLY A 505 22.05 17.56 -12.15
CA GLY A 505 21.78 18.97 -11.86
C GLY A 505 21.10 19.17 -10.50
N GLU A 506 21.30 20.32 -9.87
CA GLU A 506 20.64 20.63 -8.60
C GLU A 506 19.29 21.33 -8.84
N GLY A 507 18.41 21.34 -7.83
CA GLY A 507 17.21 22.20 -7.79
C GLY A 507 16.11 21.83 -8.79
N VAL A 508 15.92 20.54 -9.06
CA VAL A 508 14.94 20.07 -10.08
C VAL A 508 13.52 19.83 -9.55
N ILE A 509 13.34 19.74 -8.24
CA ILE A 509 12.07 19.52 -7.53
C ILE A 509 11.85 20.71 -6.57
N ASP A 510 10.61 21.18 -6.47
CA ASP A 510 10.20 22.21 -5.51
C ASP A 510 9.96 21.59 -4.12
N PHE A 511 10.80 21.99 -3.17
CA PHE A 511 10.67 21.66 -1.74
C PHE A 511 10.48 22.91 -0.87
N ASP A 512 10.08 24.05 -1.45
CA ASP A 512 10.12 25.36 -0.79
C ASP A 512 9.10 25.48 0.37
N ALA A 513 7.96 24.80 0.29
CA ALA A 513 6.97 24.76 1.38
C ALA A 513 6.10 23.49 1.37
N PRO A 514 6.24 22.59 2.36
CA PRO A 514 5.31 21.46 2.55
C PRO A 514 3.85 21.93 2.55
N GLY A 515 2.99 21.21 1.81
CA GLY A 515 1.58 21.56 1.66
C GLY A 515 1.27 22.62 0.60
N SER A 516 2.27 23.24 -0.05
CA SER A 516 2.03 24.10 -1.21
C SER A 516 1.52 23.27 -2.41
N ALA A 517 0.79 23.91 -3.31
CA ALA A 517 0.31 23.28 -4.54
C ALA A 517 1.44 22.83 -5.48
N THR A 518 2.66 23.34 -5.29
CA THR A 518 3.86 23.02 -6.10
C THR A 518 4.86 22.14 -5.36
N PHE A 519 4.65 21.85 -4.07
CA PHE A 519 5.53 20.98 -3.29
C PHE A 519 5.60 19.57 -3.88
N GLY A 520 6.81 19.12 -4.15
CA GLY A 520 7.11 17.84 -4.77
C GLY A 520 7.03 17.84 -6.30
N TYR A 521 6.64 18.95 -6.93
CA TYR A 521 6.58 19.06 -8.39
C TYR A 521 7.95 19.42 -8.97
N PRO A 522 8.24 19.02 -10.23
CA PRO A 522 9.35 19.58 -10.95
C PRO A 522 9.28 21.11 -11.02
N VAL A 523 10.41 21.77 -10.77
CA VAL A 523 10.47 23.22 -10.95
C VAL A 523 10.23 23.57 -12.43
N ARG A 524 9.68 24.75 -12.70
CA ARG A 524 9.40 25.19 -14.07
C ARG A 524 10.67 25.14 -14.94
N ARG A 525 10.61 24.44 -16.08
CA ARG A 525 11.74 24.17 -17.01
C ARG A 525 12.83 23.27 -16.44
N SER A 526 12.53 22.51 -15.40
CA SER A 526 13.40 21.45 -14.93
C SER A 526 13.70 20.46 -16.06
N VAL A 527 14.90 19.90 -16.07
CA VAL A 527 15.33 18.88 -17.05
C VAL A 527 14.54 17.57 -16.91
N ILE A 528 13.77 17.42 -15.83
CA ILE A 528 12.93 16.25 -15.59
C ILE A 528 11.49 16.41 -16.07
N VAL A 529 11.11 17.60 -16.54
CA VAL A 529 9.80 17.83 -17.19
C VAL A 529 9.82 17.20 -18.57
N ASP A 530 8.77 16.45 -18.90
CA ASP A 530 8.58 15.74 -20.16
C ASP A 530 9.72 14.76 -20.50
N ARG A 531 10.45 14.27 -19.49
CA ARG A 531 11.70 13.51 -19.72
C ARG A 531 11.50 12.06 -20.13
N LEU A 532 10.33 11.50 -19.83
CA LEU A 532 10.02 10.11 -20.17
C LEU A 532 9.34 10.08 -21.53
N PRO A 533 9.55 9.02 -22.30
CA PRO A 533 8.82 8.89 -23.55
C PRO A 533 7.39 8.42 -23.27
N SER A 534 6.44 8.82 -24.11
CA SER A 534 5.02 8.48 -23.97
C SER A 534 4.70 7.00 -24.24
N ASP A 535 5.67 6.24 -24.75
CA ASP A 535 5.57 4.80 -25.04
C ASP A 535 6.07 3.93 -23.87
N LEU A 536 6.46 4.54 -22.74
CA LEU A 536 6.90 3.82 -21.56
C LEU A 536 5.70 3.14 -20.87
N THR A 537 5.49 1.86 -21.19
CA THR A 537 4.51 0.98 -20.53
C THR A 537 5.02 0.61 -19.13
N GLY A 538 4.54 1.28 -18.09
CA GLY A 538 4.93 0.97 -16.72
C GLY A 538 4.56 2.04 -15.70
N VAL A 539 4.24 3.26 -16.14
CA VAL A 539 4.05 4.37 -15.21
C VAL A 539 2.63 4.92 -15.31
N PRO A 540 1.82 4.85 -14.24
CA PRO A 540 0.37 4.96 -14.34
C PRO A 540 -0.13 6.37 -14.70
N CYS A 541 0.26 7.43 -13.96
CA CYS A 541 -0.24 8.80 -14.21
C CYS A 541 0.80 9.91 -13.96
N ASP A 542 0.63 11.06 -14.63
CA ASP A 542 1.42 12.27 -14.42
C ASP A 542 0.98 13.05 -13.17
N ALA A 543 1.71 14.14 -12.86
CA ALA A 543 1.45 14.99 -11.69
C ALA A 543 0.10 15.75 -11.75
N ARG A 544 -0.62 15.68 -12.88
CA ARG A 544 -1.94 16.31 -13.11
C ARG A 544 -3.07 15.27 -13.15
N GLY A 545 -2.75 14.00 -12.89
CA GLY A 545 -3.69 12.90 -12.99
C GLY A 545 -4.09 12.56 -14.42
N ASN A 546 -3.30 12.92 -15.44
CA ASN A 546 -3.49 12.36 -16.76
C ASN A 546 -2.82 10.98 -16.82
N PRO A 547 -3.40 9.99 -17.51
CA PRO A 547 -2.64 8.84 -17.98
C PRO A 547 -1.35 9.34 -18.67
N ARG A 548 -0.22 8.65 -18.48
CA ARG A 548 1.08 9.14 -19.00
C ARG A 548 1.25 9.09 -20.52
N ASP A 549 0.17 8.96 -21.27
CA ASP A 549 0.18 9.27 -22.69
C ASP A 549 0.32 10.79 -22.97
N ALA A 550 0.32 11.66 -21.94
CA ALA A 550 0.21 13.11 -22.15
C ALA A 550 1.13 14.10 -21.38
N ASN A 551 2.14 13.71 -20.57
CA ASN A 551 3.36 14.51 -20.22
C ASN A 551 4.05 13.99 -18.92
N PRO A 552 5.29 13.48 -18.97
CA PRO A 552 5.91 12.84 -17.81
C PRO A 552 6.70 13.76 -16.86
N ASP A 553 6.28 13.80 -15.59
CA ASP A 553 6.99 14.41 -14.47
C ASP A 553 7.42 13.37 -13.41
N ALA A 554 8.47 13.64 -12.63
CA ALA A 554 8.86 12.81 -11.47
C ALA A 554 8.34 13.43 -10.16
N GLY A 555 7.70 12.64 -9.32
CA GLY A 555 7.08 13.09 -8.06
C GLY A 555 5.68 12.52 -7.85
N ALA A 556 5.42 12.05 -6.63
CA ALA A 556 4.28 11.25 -6.21
C ALA A 556 2.92 11.96 -6.14
N LEU A 557 2.33 12.37 -7.27
CA LEU A 557 1.08 13.14 -7.21
C LEU A 557 0.12 12.77 -8.33
N GLU A 558 -0.58 11.65 -8.19
CA GLU A 558 -1.82 11.46 -8.97
C GLU A 558 -2.88 12.41 -8.39
N ALA A 559 -3.35 13.37 -9.19
CA ALA A 559 -4.38 14.38 -8.89
C ALA A 559 -4.66 14.64 -7.39
N ARG A 560 -4.11 15.72 -6.83
CA ARG A 560 -4.51 16.25 -5.52
C ARG A 560 -5.93 16.83 -5.55
#